data_AF-A0A2Z6PWL2-F1
#
_entry.id   AF-A0A2Z6PWL2-F1
#
_cell.length_a   1.000
_cell.length_b   1.000
_cell.length_c   1.000
_cell.angle_alpha   90.00
_cell.angle_beta   90.00
_cell.angle_gamma   90.00
#
_symmetry.space_group_name_H-M   'P 1'
#
loop_
_entity.id
_entity.type
_entity.pdbx_description
1 polymer ?
#
loop_
_entity_poly.entity_id
_entity_poly.type
_entity_poly.pdbx_seq_one_letter_code
_entity_poly.pdbx_strand_id
1 'polypeptide(L)'
;EDIMVLSYKEPIGDDEGPEPGARWKLAFDGASNAMGHGIGAVLISPRNGYTPFTARLCFDCTNNIAEYEACIMGLEAAIDSRIKILEVYGDSALVIYQVKGEWETRHPKLIPYRAYIMELIKHFDEITFHHFPREENQVADALATLSSMYKVRFHNEAPLIIVERRDKPAVCTVTEEGHDDKPWFYDIKRYLEKQDSS
;
A
#
# COMPACT_ATOMS: atom_id res chain seq x y z
N GLU A 1 2.54 32.45 -41.77
CA GLU A 1 2.13 31.05 -41.52
C GLU A 1 3.10 30.44 -40.51
N ASP A 2 3.23 31.00 -39.30
CA ASP A 2 2.28 30.94 -38.16
C ASP A 2 2.27 29.51 -37.59
N ILE A 3 2.54 29.23 -36.30
CA ILE A 3 2.15 29.95 -35.08
C ILE A 3 3.21 29.70 -33.98
N MET A 4 3.62 30.78 -33.30
CA MET A 4 4.20 30.74 -31.95
C MET A 4 3.18 30.16 -30.95
N VAL A 5 3.57 29.15 -30.17
CA VAL A 5 3.06 29.03 -28.80
C VAL A 5 4.23 29.17 -27.85
N LEU A 6 4.44 30.43 -27.46
CA LEU A 6 5.20 30.79 -26.27
C LEU A 6 4.49 30.25 -25.03
N SER A 7 5.32 29.76 -24.10
CA SER A 7 5.17 29.88 -22.65
C SER A 7 4.05 29.10 -21.98
N TYR A 8 4.44 28.07 -21.22
CA TYR A 8 4.46 28.22 -19.76
C TYR A 8 5.79 27.67 -19.22
N LYS A 9 6.72 28.59 -18.91
CA LYS A 9 7.60 28.36 -17.76
C LYS A 9 6.71 28.64 -16.55
N GLU A 10 6.34 27.62 -15.81
CA GLU A 10 5.83 27.87 -14.46
C GLU A 10 6.94 28.52 -13.63
N PRO A 11 6.59 29.49 -12.78
CA PRO A 11 7.55 30.24 -12.00
C PRO A 11 8.25 29.29 -11.02
N ILE A 12 9.51 29.56 -10.71
CA ILE A 12 10.12 29.03 -9.49
C ILE A 12 9.36 29.68 -8.34
N GLY A 13 8.45 28.95 -7.68
CA GLY A 13 7.60 29.57 -6.65
C GLY A 13 6.61 28.64 -5.95
N ASP A 14 7.02 27.46 -5.52
CA ASP A 14 6.21 26.56 -4.70
C ASP A 14 7.13 25.61 -3.91
N ASP A 15 7.27 25.90 -2.61
CA ASP A 15 7.88 25.01 -1.61
C ASP A 15 6.95 23.81 -1.26
N GLU A 16 5.87 23.65 -2.01
CA GLU A 16 4.80 22.68 -1.75
C GLU A 16 4.72 21.62 -2.85
N GLY A 17 4.17 20.47 -2.49
CA GLY A 17 4.05 19.27 -3.32
C GLY A 17 3.01 19.37 -4.44
N PRO A 18 2.66 18.24 -5.08
CA PRO A 18 1.85 18.20 -6.31
C PRO A 18 0.43 18.76 -6.18
N GLU A 19 -0.10 18.90 -4.97
CA GLU A 19 -1.38 19.55 -4.69
C GLU A 19 -1.23 20.51 -3.47
N PRO A 20 -0.73 21.75 -3.68
CA PRO A 20 -0.48 22.72 -2.63
C PRO A 20 -1.72 23.03 -1.79
N GLY A 21 -1.55 23.15 -0.47
CA GLY A 21 -2.64 23.37 0.48
C GLY A 21 -3.67 22.22 0.60
N ALA A 22 -3.46 21.09 -0.06
CA ALA A 22 -4.36 19.95 0.02
C ALA A 22 -3.98 18.99 1.16
N ARG A 23 -5.00 18.36 1.76
CA ARG A 23 -4.84 17.39 2.84
C ARG A 23 -4.64 15.98 2.29
N TRP A 24 -3.51 15.38 2.64
CA TRP A 24 -3.17 14.01 2.27
C TRP A 24 -3.38 13.07 3.45
N LYS A 25 -3.53 11.77 3.16
CA LYS A 25 -3.56 10.73 4.18
C LYS A 25 -2.35 9.82 4.04
N LEU A 26 -1.81 9.38 5.16
CA LEU A 26 -0.77 8.36 5.24
C LEU A 26 -1.30 7.22 6.09
N ALA A 27 -1.30 5.99 5.55
CA ALA A 27 -1.52 4.77 6.32
C ALA A 27 -0.21 3.99 6.43
N PHE A 28 0.14 3.48 7.61
CA PHE A 28 1.36 2.70 7.83
C PHE A 28 1.10 1.44 8.64
N ASP A 29 1.94 0.42 8.46
CA ASP A 29 1.88 -0.85 9.20
C ASP A 29 3.25 -1.55 9.25
N GLY A 30 3.53 -2.21 10.37
CA GLY A 30 4.73 -3.01 10.58
C GLY A 30 4.44 -4.50 10.78
N ALA A 31 5.12 -5.37 10.02
CA ALA A 31 5.03 -6.81 10.16
C ALA A 31 6.33 -7.39 10.72
N SER A 32 6.25 -8.14 11.82
CA SER A 32 7.38 -8.88 12.38
C SER A 32 6.96 -10.32 12.70
N ASN A 33 7.41 -11.27 11.89
CA ASN A 33 7.01 -12.67 11.97
C ASN A 33 8.21 -13.63 11.72
N ALA A 34 7.95 -14.94 11.68
CA ALA A 34 8.98 -15.96 11.48
C ALA A 34 9.72 -15.86 10.13
N MET A 35 9.13 -15.22 9.12
CA MET A 35 9.74 -15.01 7.80
C MET A 35 10.65 -13.78 7.78
N GLY A 36 10.45 -12.85 8.71
CA GLY A 36 11.27 -11.66 8.90
C GLY A 36 10.44 -10.43 9.27
N HIS A 37 11.00 -9.28 8.96
CA HIS A 37 10.48 -7.98 9.33
C HIS A 37 10.24 -7.16 8.07
N GLY A 38 9.04 -6.63 7.91
CA GLY A 38 8.64 -5.82 6.77
C GLY A 38 7.82 -4.62 7.22
N ILE A 39 7.84 -3.57 6.44
CA ILE A 39 7.09 -2.34 6.71
C ILE A 39 6.37 -1.89 5.46
N GLY A 40 5.19 -1.32 5.63
CA GLY A 40 4.33 -0.82 4.58
C GLY A 40 3.79 0.56 4.91
N ALA A 41 3.75 1.43 3.92
CA ALA A 41 3.14 2.74 4.02
C ALA A 41 2.42 3.11 2.71
N VAL A 42 1.39 3.92 2.78
CA VAL A 42 0.62 4.37 1.62
C VAL A 42 0.27 5.84 1.77
N LEU A 43 0.70 6.66 0.81
CA LEU A 43 0.19 8.02 0.65
C LEU A 43 -1.06 8.00 -0.22
N ILE A 44 -2.12 8.62 0.28
CA ILE A 44 -3.42 8.73 -0.38
C ILE A 44 -3.66 10.21 -0.67
N SER A 45 -3.71 10.54 -1.96
CA SER A 45 -4.00 11.89 -2.43
C SER A 45 -5.46 12.28 -2.16
N PRO A 46 -5.79 13.59 -2.13
CA PRO A 46 -7.17 14.09 -2.07
C PRO A 46 -8.09 13.51 -3.15
N ARG A 47 -7.52 13.03 -4.26
CA ARG A 47 -8.23 12.41 -5.39
C ARG A 47 -8.33 10.89 -5.30
N ASN A 48 -8.05 10.32 -4.13
CA ASN A 48 -8.02 8.87 -3.88
C ASN A 48 -7.00 8.10 -4.74
N GLY A 49 -5.93 8.75 -5.18
CA GLY A 49 -4.76 8.08 -5.76
C GLY A 49 -3.85 7.52 -4.67
N TYR A 50 -3.42 6.26 -4.82
CA TYR A 50 -2.63 5.51 -3.84
C TYR A 50 -1.17 5.41 -4.31
N THR A 51 -0.23 5.83 -3.46
CA THR A 51 1.21 5.69 -3.69
C THR A 51 1.79 4.80 -2.59
N PRO A 52 2.04 3.51 -2.88
CA PRO A 52 2.54 2.56 -1.89
C PRO A 52 4.07 2.64 -1.74
N PHE A 53 4.53 2.43 -0.50
CA PHE A 53 5.92 2.33 -0.10
C PHE A 53 6.09 1.07 0.76
N THR A 54 7.19 0.35 0.59
CA THR A 54 7.49 -0.82 1.42
C THR A 54 8.97 -1.12 1.45
N ALA A 55 9.45 -1.66 2.57
CA ALA A 55 10.80 -2.21 2.65
C ALA A 55 10.85 -3.40 3.61
N ARG A 56 11.87 -4.24 3.40
CA ARG A 56 12.26 -5.27 4.36
C ARG A 56 13.26 -4.70 5.35
N LEU A 57 13.05 -4.93 6.64
CA LEU A 57 14.03 -4.62 7.67
C LEU A 57 14.98 -5.81 7.85
N CYS A 58 16.28 -5.55 7.68
CA CYS A 58 17.34 -6.56 7.76
C CYS A 58 18.14 -6.49 9.08
N PHE A 59 17.50 -6.01 10.15
CA PHE A 59 18.04 -5.92 11.51
C PHE A 59 17.04 -6.50 12.51
N ASP A 60 17.51 -6.78 13.73
CA ASP A 60 16.67 -7.29 14.81
C ASP A 60 15.57 -6.30 15.16
N CYS A 61 14.33 -6.71 14.88
CA CYS A 61 13.17 -5.84 14.99
C CYS A 61 12.07 -6.53 15.82
N THR A 62 11.45 -5.79 16.73
CA THR A 62 10.21 -6.22 17.39
C THR A 62 9.02 -5.65 16.62
N ASN A 63 7.81 -6.15 16.86
CA ASN A 63 6.61 -5.60 16.22
C ASN A 63 6.52 -4.07 16.42
N ASN A 64 6.64 -3.58 17.66
CA ASN A 64 6.61 -2.13 17.94
C ASN A 64 7.70 -1.34 17.18
N ILE A 65 8.91 -1.91 17.00
CA ILE A 65 9.96 -1.25 16.22
C ILE A 65 9.54 -1.19 14.74
N ALA A 66 8.98 -2.27 14.19
CA ALA A 66 8.52 -2.30 12.81
C ALA A 66 7.42 -1.25 12.55
N GLU A 67 6.51 -1.06 13.50
CA GLU A 67 5.47 -0.02 13.41
C GLU A 67 6.06 1.39 13.40
N TYR A 68 7.05 1.66 14.25
CA TYR A 68 7.77 2.94 14.26
C TYR A 68 8.53 3.18 12.95
N GLU A 69 9.21 2.18 12.43
CA GLU A 69 9.93 2.23 11.15
C GLU A 69 8.97 2.48 9.97
N ALA A 70 7.80 1.83 9.97
CA ALA A 70 6.77 2.05 8.96
C ALA A 70 6.23 3.49 8.99
N CYS A 71 5.96 4.02 10.18
CA CYS A 71 5.51 5.40 10.36
C CYS A 71 6.57 6.39 9.85
N ILE A 72 7.84 6.18 10.21
CA ILE A 72 8.96 7.03 9.78
C ILE A 72 9.11 7.01 8.26
N MET A 73 9.13 5.84 7.63
CA MET A 73 9.21 5.73 6.18
C MET A 73 8.09 6.50 5.49
N GLY A 74 6.87 6.38 6.00
CA GLY A 74 5.71 7.10 5.46
C GLY A 74 5.85 8.62 5.59
N LEU A 75 6.35 9.10 6.73
CA LEU A 75 6.60 10.53 6.97
C LEU A 75 7.71 11.07 6.08
N GLU A 76 8.82 10.34 5.93
CA GLU A 76 9.91 10.70 5.03
C GLU A 76 9.43 10.77 3.58
N ALA A 77 8.65 9.78 3.12
CA ALA A 77 8.04 9.81 1.78
C ALA A 77 7.10 11.01 1.58
N ALA A 78 6.36 11.41 2.61
CA ALA A 78 5.49 12.59 2.55
C ALA A 78 6.31 13.89 2.46
N ILE A 79 7.42 13.99 3.21
CA ILE A 79 8.35 15.12 3.17
C ILE A 79 9.03 15.22 1.80
N ASP A 80 9.50 14.10 1.26
CA ASP A 80 10.10 14.02 -0.08
C ASP A 80 9.10 14.43 -1.17
N SER A 81 7.82 14.15 -0.94
CA SER A 81 6.70 14.58 -1.78
C SER A 81 6.28 16.04 -1.54
N ARG A 82 6.94 16.75 -0.62
CA ARG A 82 6.67 18.13 -0.18
C ARG A 82 5.24 18.37 0.30
N ILE A 83 4.61 17.35 0.87
CA ILE A 83 3.27 17.46 1.44
C ILE A 83 3.34 18.28 2.74
N LYS A 84 2.46 19.27 2.89
CA LYS A 84 2.42 20.15 4.07
C LYS A 84 1.28 19.86 5.05
N ILE A 85 0.18 19.26 4.60
CA ILE A 85 -0.99 18.92 5.43
C ILE A 85 -1.23 17.41 5.39
N LEU A 86 -1.05 16.71 6.52
CA LEU A 86 -1.06 15.25 6.57
C LEU A 86 -1.94 14.67 7.70
N GLU A 87 -2.75 13.67 7.38
CA GLU A 87 -3.43 12.82 8.36
C GLU A 87 -2.78 11.44 8.38
N VAL A 88 -2.14 11.09 9.49
CA VAL A 88 -1.43 9.82 9.67
C VAL A 88 -2.32 8.83 10.40
N TYR A 89 -2.38 7.61 9.87
CA TYR A 89 -3.17 6.52 10.38
C TYR A 89 -2.32 5.27 10.57
N GLY A 90 -2.55 4.56 11.67
CA GLY A 90 -1.97 3.25 11.94
C GLY A 90 -2.84 2.49 12.93
N ASP A 91 -2.78 1.16 12.91
CA ASP A 91 -3.52 0.30 13.83
C ASP A 91 -2.76 0.05 15.16
N SER A 92 -1.48 0.42 15.20
CA SER A 92 -0.65 0.39 16.41
C SER A 92 -1.01 1.52 17.37
N ALA A 93 -1.93 1.22 18.30
CA ALA A 93 -2.31 2.14 19.37
C ALA A 93 -1.09 2.71 20.12
N LEU A 94 -0.07 1.87 20.37
CA LEU A 94 1.15 2.30 21.06
C LEU A 94 1.86 3.43 20.32
N VAL A 95 2.10 3.30 19.01
CA VAL A 95 2.80 4.32 18.22
C VAL A 95 1.94 5.58 18.16
N ILE A 96 0.65 5.46 17.84
CA ILE A 96 -0.26 6.60 17.73
C ILE A 96 -0.32 7.40 19.04
N TYR A 97 -0.55 6.76 20.18
CA TYR A 97 -0.70 7.46 21.46
C TYR A 97 0.63 7.99 22.01
N GLN A 98 1.77 7.34 21.73
CA GLN A 98 3.08 7.87 22.12
C GLN A 98 3.49 9.09 21.29
N VAL A 99 3.23 9.08 19.98
CA VAL A 99 3.51 10.22 19.10
C VAL A 99 2.61 11.41 19.43
N LYS A 100 1.33 11.17 19.75
CA LYS A 100 0.43 12.20 20.29
C LYS A 100 0.87 12.78 21.64
N GLY A 101 1.76 12.11 22.36
CA GLY A 101 2.17 12.49 23.71
C GLY A 101 1.14 12.15 24.80
N GLU A 102 0.12 11.36 24.46
CA GLU A 102 -0.87 10.88 25.42
C GLU A 102 -0.28 9.75 26.28
N TRP A 103 0.62 8.94 25.71
CA TRP A 103 1.32 7.86 26.41
C TRP A 103 2.82 8.12 26.49
N GLU A 104 3.43 7.72 27.60
CA GLU A 104 4.87 7.88 27.84
C GLU A 104 5.70 6.77 27.18
N THR A 105 6.76 7.13 26.45
CA THR A 105 7.71 6.18 25.88
C THR A 105 8.82 5.87 26.88
N ARG A 106 8.66 4.80 27.65
CA ARG A 106 9.65 4.40 28.68
C ARG A 106 10.76 3.48 28.17
N HIS A 107 10.49 2.76 27.08
CA HIS A 107 11.42 1.76 26.58
C HIS A 107 12.63 2.45 25.92
N PRO A 108 13.88 2.23 26.39
CA PRO A 108 15.05 2.96 25.90
C PRO A 108 15.27 2.87 24.39
N LYS A 109 14.92 1.73 23.77
CA LYS A 109 15.01 1.58 22.31
C LYS A 109 13.97 2.38 21.53
N LEU A 110 12.83 2.75 22.13
CA LEU A 110 11.74 3.46 21.45
C LEU A 110 11.81 4.98 21.62
N ILE A 111 12.54 5.46 22.64
CA ILE A 111 12.75 6.90 22.87
C ILE A 111 13.36 7.59 21.64
N PRO A 112 14.41 7.04 20.97
CA PRO A 112 14.98 7.65 19.77
C PRO A 112 13.98 7.72 18.61
N TYR A 113 13.15 6.69 18.43
CA TYR A 113 12.13 6.66 17.38
C TYR A 113 11.10 7.77 17.55
N ARG A 114 10.55 7.91 18.76
CA ARG A 114 9.64 9.02 19.06
C ARG A 114 10.31 10.37 18.84
N ALA A 115 11.54 10.55 19.33
CA ALA A 115 12.28 11.80 19.14
C ALA A 115 12.44 12.14 17.65
N TYR A 116 12.78 11.15 16.82
CA TYR A 116 12.92 11.36 15.38
C TYR A 116 11.61 11.73 14.70
N ILE A 117 10.49 11.07 15.03
CA ILE A 117 9.16 11.47 14.52
C ILE A 117 8.82 12.91 14.91
N MET A 118 9.15 13.34 16.13
CA MET A 118 8.92 14.73 16.55
C MET A 118 9.77 15.74 15.76
N GLU A 119 10.92 15.35 15.22
CA GLU A 119 11.69 16.17 14.28
C GLU A 119 11.01 16.20 12.90
N LEU A 120 10.57 15.06 12.38
CA LEU A 120 9.86 14.96 11.08
C LEU A 120 8.56 15.77 11.07
N ILE A 121 7.80 15.78 12.17
CA ILE A 121 6.55 16.54 12.33
C ILE A 121 6.75 18.04 12.02
N LYS A 122 7.93 18.60 12.29
CA LYS A 122 8.21 20.03 12.08
C LYS A 122 8.24 20.44 10.60
N HIS A 123 8.26 19.47 9.68
CA HIS A 123 8.24 19.73 8.24
C HIS A 123 6.82 19.94 7.68
N PHE A 124 5.78 19.70 8.49
CA PHE A 124 4.38 19.84 8.10
C PHE A 124 3.78 21.10 8.73
N ASP A 125 2.95 21.80 7.98
CA ASP A 125 2.17 22.93 8.48
C ASP A 125 1.03 22.44 9.39
N GLU A 126 0.43 21.31 9.04
CA GLU A 126 -0.55 20.61 9.86
C GLU A 126 -0.34 19.09 9.75
N ILE A 127 -0.25 18.43 10.90
CA ILE A 127 -0.23 16.97 10.96
C ILE A 127 -1.09 16.45 12.11
N THR A 128 -1.90 15.43 11.84
CA THR A 128 -2.71 14.76 12.86
C THR A 128 -2.49 13.26 12.81
N PHE A 129 -2.62 12.61 13.96
CA PHE A 129 -2.46 11.16 14.09
C PHE A 129 -3.78 10.53 14.50
N HIS A 130 -4.13 9.40 13.93
CA HIS A 130 -5.40 8.71 14.14
C HIS A 130 -5.17 7.21 14.25
N HIS A 131 -5.92 6.56 15.13
CA HIS A 131 -5.89 5.12 15.27
C HIS A 131 -6.95 4.51 14.36
N PHE A 132 -6.58 3.50 13.56
CA PHE A 132 -7.51 2.74 12.74
C PHE A 132 -7.91 1.41 13.40
N PRO A 133 -9.18 0.96 13.23
CA PRO A 133 -9.48 -0.45 13.25
C PRO A 133 -8.67 -1.15 12.16
N ARG A 134 -8.07 -2.30 12.46
CA ARG A 134 -7.15 -2.99 11.55
C ARG A 134 -7.76 -3.30 10.18
N GLU A 135 -9.08 -3.46 10.11
CA GLU A 135 -9.84 -3.68 8.87
C GLU A 135 -9.72 -2.52 7.88
N GLU A 136 -9.35 -1.32 8.33
CA GLU A 136 -9.16 -0.13 7.49
C GLU A 136 -7.70 0.03 7.02
N ASN A 137 -6.74 -0.67 7.65
CA ASN A 137 -5.30 -0.58 7.36
C ASN A 137 -4.78 -1.66 6.38
N GLN A 138 -5.67 -2.34 5.66
CA GLN A 138 -5.36 -3.55 4.89
C GLN A 138 -4.24 -3.37 3.86
N VAL A 139 -4.15 -2.21 3.20
CA VAL A 139 -3.14 -1.99 2.16
C VAL A 139 -1.75 -1.91 2.78
N ALA A 140 -1.59 -1.18 3.88
CA ALA A 140 -0.31 -1.07 4.57
C ALA A 140 0.11 -2.41 5.20
N ASP A 141 -0.81 -3.13 5.85
CA ASP A 141 -0.58 -4.48 6.42
C ASP A 141 -0.18 -5.49 5.32
N ALA A 142 -0.84 -5.44 4.15
CA ALA A 142 -0.47 -6.28 3.03
C ALA A 142 0.95 -5.97 2.50
N LEU A 143 1.33 -4.69 2.41
CA LEU A 143 2.68 -4.28 2.00
C LEU A 143 3.75 -4.71 3.00
N ALA A 144 3.50 -4.52 4.30
CA ALA A 144 4.40 -4.94 5.37
C ALA A 144 4.58 -6.46 5.39
N THR A 145 3.48 -7.20 5.25
CA THR A 145 3.50 -8.66 5.16
C THR A 145 4.27 -9.11 3.93
N LEU A 146 3.99 -8.53 2.77
CA LEU A 146 4.64 -8.87 1.50
C LEU A 146 6.16 -8.67 1.57
N SER A 147 6.63 -7.53 2.10
CA SER A 147 8.07 -7.27 2.24
C SER A 147 8.73 -8.18 3.28
N SER A 148 8.02 -8.58 4.34
CA SER A 148 8.52 -9.55 5.33
C SER A 148 8.77 -10.95 4.73
N MET A 149 8.16 -11.27 3.59
CA MET A 149 8.29 -12.58 2.94
C MET A 149 9.46 -12.66 1.94
N TYR A 150 9.88 -11.54 1.34
CA TYR A 150 10.95 -11.53 0.34
C TYR A 150 12.34 -11.52 0.95
N LYS A 151 13.22 -12.44 0.56
CA LYS A 151 14.63 -12.37 0.97
C LYS A 151 15.36 -11.35 0.10
N VAL A 152 15.61 -10.16 0.65
CA VAL A 152 16.40 -9.10 0.01
C VAL A 152 17.83 -9.21 0.56
N ARG A 153 18.82 -9.63 -0.26
CA ARG A 153 20.22 -9.71 0.20
C ARG A 153 20.99 -8.43 -0.09
N PHE A 154 20.63 -7.73 -1.17
CA PHE A 154 21.19 -6.41 -1.53
C PHE A 154 20.07 -5.42 -1.86
N HIS A 155 20.39 -4.13 -1.82
CA HIS A 155 19.45 -3.01 -1.99
C HIS A 155 18.56 -3.10 -3.24
N ASN A 156 19.01 -3.79 -4.29
CA ASN A 156 18.33 -3.87 -5.60
C ASN A 156 17.85 -5.28 -5.98
N GLU A 157 17.77 -6.22 -5.03
CA GLU A 157 17.34 -7.60 -5.31
C GLU A 157 15.82 -7.84 -5.17
N ALA A 158 15.04 -6.84 -4.75
CA ALA A 158 13.61 -7.00 -4.61
C ALA A 158 12.96 -7.23 -6.00
N PRO A 159 12.07 -8.22 -6.14
CA PRO A 159 11.39 -8.45 -7.41
C PRO A 159 10.45 -7.29 -7.72
N LEU A 160 10.36 -6.95 -9.01
CA LEU A 160 9.34 -6.03 -9.49
C LEU A 160 7.96 -6.69 -9.35
N ILE A 161 7.04 -6.04 -8.64
CA ILE A 161 5.67 -6.51 -8.47
C ILE A 161 4.77 -5.69 -9.39
N ILE A 162 4.12 -6.38 -10.32
CA ILE A 162 3.19 -5.76 -11.28
C ILE A 162 1.78 -6.21 -10.92
N VAL A 163 0.89 -5.25 -10.66
CA VAL A 163 -0.53 -5.50 -10.45
C VAL A 163 -1.24 -5.36 -11.80
N GLU A 164 -1.53 -6.48 -12.46
CA GLU A 164 -2.24 -6.49 -13.74
C GLU A 164 -3.76 -6.40 -13.55
N ARG A 165 -4.39 -5.48 -14.27
CA ARG A 165 -5.84 -5.42 -14.38
C ARG A 165 -6.33 -6.55 -15.28
N ARG A 166 -7.28 -7.35 -14.80
CA ARG A 166 -8.01 -8.34 -15.62
C ARG A 166 -9.49 -8.00 -15.66
N ASP A 167 -9.98 -7.63 -16.84
CA ASP A 167 -11.38 -7.24 -17.05
C ASP A 167 -12.30 -8.43 -17.37
N LYS A 168 -11.74 -9.62 -17.61
CA LYS A 168 -12.50 -10.83 -17.95
C LYS A 168 -12.05 -12.02 -17.09
N PRO A 169 -12.99 -12.86 -16.61
CA PRO A 169 -12.66 -14.11 -15.94
C PRO A 169 -11.90 -15.07 -16.87
N ALA A 170 -11.00 -15.88 -16.31
CA ALA A 170 -10.22 -16.85 -17.08
C ALA A 170 -11.07 -17.95 -17.73
N VAL A 171 -12.30 -18.18 -17.27
CA VAL A 171 -13.21 -19.22 -17.80
C VAL A 171 -13.90 -18.81 -19.10
N CYS A 172 -14.04 -17.49 -19.36
CA CYS A 172 -14.71 -17.01 -20.57
C CYS A 172 -13.91 -17.25 -21.87
N THR A 173 -12.70 -17.83 -21.79
CA THR A 173 -11.91 -18.24 -22.96
C THR A 173 -12.23 -19.66 -23.43
N VAL A 174 -13.04 -20.42 -22.68
CA VAL A 174 -13.42 -21.80 -23.01
C VAL A 174 -14.92 -21.89 -23.17
N THR A 175 -15.47 -21.42 -24.28
CA THR A 175 -16.68 -21.94 -24.94
C THR A 175 -17.02 -21.10 -26.16
N GLU A 176 -16.39 -21.42 -27.29
CA GLU A 176 -17.01 -21.32 -28.62
C GLU A 176 -16.62 -22.58 -29.41
N GLU A 177 -16.77 -23.77 -28.80
CA GLU A 177 -16.89 -24.98 -29.59
C GLU A 177 -18.36 -25.07 -30.01
N GLY A 178 -18.59 -25.04 -31.32
CA GLY A 178 -19.90 -24.83 -31.95
C GLY A 178 -21.02 -25.62 -31.28
N HIS A 179 -22.04 -24.90 -30.83
CA HIS A 179 -23.32 -25.48 -30.43
C HIS A 179 -23.90 -26.26 -31.63
N ASP A 180 -23.78 -27.58 -31.60
CA ASP A 180 -24.85 -28.43 -32.15
C ASP A 180 -26.05 -28.17 -31.24
N ASP A 181 -27.20 -27.74 -31.77
CA ASP A 181 -28.44 -27.43 -31.03
C ASP A 181 -29.05 -28.66 -30.31
N LYS A 182 -28.27 -29.73 -30.18
CA LYS A 182 -28.65 -30.97 -29.54
C LYS A 182 -28.31 -30.89 -28.05
N PRO A 183 -29.24 -31.28 -27.18
CA PRO A 183 -28.97 -31.38 -25.75
C PRO A 183 -27.78 -32.31 -25.46
N TRP A 184 -27.05 -32.07 -24.37
CA TRP A 184 -25.88 -32.85 -23.95
C TRP A 184 -26.10 -34.37 -23.85
N PHE A 185 -27.36 -34.80 -23.70
CA PHE A 185 -27.74 -36.20 -23.59
C PHE A 185 -28.21 -36.83 -24.91
N TYR A 186 -28.15 -36.10 -26.04
CA TYR A 186 -28.66 -36.57 -27.33
C TYR A 186 -28.05 -37.91 -27.74
N ASP A 187 -26.73 -38.05 -27.64
CA ASP A 187 -26.03 -39.28 -28.01
C ASP A 187 -26.34 -40.43 -27.04
N ILE A 188 -26.52 -40.13 -25.75
CA ILE A 188 -26.90 -41.10 -24.73
C ILE A 188 -28.30 -41.64 -25.02
N LYS A 189 -29.26 -40.75 -25.33
CA LYS A 189 -30.63 -41.14 -25.68
C LYS A 189 -30.65 -42.05 -26.90
N ARG A 190 -29.89 -41.70 -27.94
CA ARG A 190 -29.81 -42.48 -29.19
C ARG A 190 -29.15 -43.85 -28.99
N TYR A 191 -28.24 -43.97 -28.03
CA TYR A 191 -27.62 -45.25 -27.66
C TYR A 191 -28.63 -46.19 -26.97
N LEU A 192 -29.43 -45.67 -26.04
CA LEU A 192 -30.46 -46.44 -25.34
C LEU A 192 -31.58 -46.91 -26.29
N GLU A 193 -32.05 -46.05 -27.19
CA GLU A 193 -33.08 -46.39 -28.18
C GLU A 193 -32.62 -47.52 -29.14
N LYS A 194 -31.31 -47.60 -29.42
CA LYS A 194 -30.74 -48.68 -30.24
C LYS A 194 -30.65 -50.01 -29.49
N GLN A 195 -30.54 -50.00 -28.16
CA GLN A 195 -30.51 -51.23 -27.35
C GLN A 195 -31.89 -51.84 -27.16
N ASP A 196 -32.94 -51.02 -27.05
CA ASP A 196 -34.33 -51.50 -26.91
C ASP A 196 -34.94 -52.02 -28.24
N SER A 197 -34.22 -51.84 -29.36
CA SER A 197 -34.63 -52.29 -30.69
C SER A 197 -33.96 -53.61 -31.13
N SER A 198 -33.29 -54.33 -30.21
CA SER A 198 -32.65 -55.65 -30.44
C SER A 198 -33.27 -56.74 -29.57
#